data_AF-A0A176RTR0-F1
#
_entry.id   AF-A0A176RTR0-F1
#
_cell.length_a   1.000
_cell.length_b   1.000
_cell.length_c   1.000
_cell.angle_alpha   90.00
_cell.angle_beta   90.00
_cell.angle_gamma   90.00
#
_symmetry.space_group_name_H-M   'P 1'
#
loop_
_entity.id
_entity.type
_entity.pdbx_description
1 polymer ?
#
loop_
_entity_poly.entity_id
_entity_poly.type
_entity_poly.pdbx_seq_one_letter_code
_entity_poly.pdbx_strand_id
1 'polypeptide(L)'
;MPKISIVLTLAWLAIVFTVPPRAAYAERVSCGTAKECYENSMAKLQKALDIVEAQRVENERLQKKAAEMEKRIVVLETRAKRYIDNGDGTVTDNSSGLIWLKNANCFGVETWDKAR
;
A
#
# COMPACT_ATOMS: atom_id res chain seq x y z
N MET A 1 33.91 23.15 -16.12
CA MET A 1 32.87 24.18 -15.87
C MET A 1 31.58 23.67 -16.51
N PRO A 2 30.49 23.48 -15.76
CA PRO A 2 29.25 22.95 -16.33
C PRO A 2 28.63 23.99 -17.28
N LYS A 3 28.47 23.63 -18.56
CA LYS A 3 27.82 24.46 -19.57
C LYS A 3 26.31 24.26 -19.44
N ILE A 4 25.62 25.17 -18.76
CA ILE A 4 24.16 25.14 -18.66
C ILE A 4 23.58 25.49 -20.04
N SER A 5 22.73 24.62 -20.57
CA SER A 5 22.09 24.81 -21.88
C SER A 5 21.21 26.06 -21.87
N ILE A 6 21.31 26.88 -22.92
CA ILE A 6 20.48 28.08 -23.11
C ILE A 6 18.98 27.73 -23.09
N VAL A 7 18.63 26.51 -23.51
CA VAL A 7 17.24 26.03 -23.45
C VAL A 7 16.74 25.91 -22.00
N LEU A 8 17.61 25.48 -21.09
CA LEU A 8 17.26 25.35 -19.67
C LEU A 8 17.14 26.71 -18.99
N THR A 9 17.96 27.69 -19.38
CA THR A 9 17.86 29.05 -18.83
C THR A 9 16.59 29.75 -19.29
N LEU A 10 16.22 29.61 -20.57
CA LEU A 10 14.97 30.16 -21.11
C LEU A 10 13.74 29.49 -20.51
N ALA A 11 13.76 28.16 -20.34
CA ALA A 11 12.66 27.43 -19.68
C ALA A 11 12.49 27.88 -18.22
N TRP A 12 13.58 28.07 -17.48
CA TRP A 12 13.52 28.55 -16.11
C TRP A 12 12.99 29.98 -16.00
N LEU A 13 13.45 30.90 -16.87
CA LEU A 13 12.94 32.27 -16.93
C LEU A 13 11.45 32.30 -17.25
N ALA A 14 10.99 31.50 -18.23
CA ALA A 14 9.58 31.42 -18.56
C ALA A 14 8.73 30.98 -17.35
N ILE A 15 9.17 29.99 -16.58
CA ILE A 15 8.47 29.56 -15.36
C ILE A 15 8.41 30.70 -14.33
N VAL A 16 9.52 31.40 -14.10
CA VAL A 16 9.57 32.50 -13.12
C VAL A 16 8.67 33.68 -13.52
N PHE A 17 8.59 34.01 -14.82
CA PHE A 17 7.79 35.15 -15.30
C PHE A 17 6.30 34.82 -15.51
N THR A 18 5.97 33.56 -15.80
CA THR A 18 4.57 33.12 -16.01
C THR A 18 3.83 32.82 -14.72
N VAL A 19 4.53 32.56 -13.62
CA VAL A 19 3.90 32.35 -12.31
C VAL A 19 3.67 33.71 -11.66
N PRO A 20 2.42 34.17 -11.49
CA PRO A 20 2.15 35.40 -10.76
C PRO A 20 2.84 35.40 -9.39
N PRO A 21 3.29 36.57 -8.91
CA PRO A 21 3.90 36.67 -7.59
C PRO A 21 2.95 36.12 -6.53
N ARG A 22 3.47 35.44 -5.50
CA ARG A 22 2.68 34.82 -4.41
C ARG A 22 1.63 35.77 -3.81
N ALA A 23 1.87 37.07 -3.83
CA ALA A 23 0.95 38.11 -3.38
C ALA A 23 -0.36 38.19 -4.19
N ALA A 24 -0.39 37.76 -5.45
CA ALA A 24 -1.59 37.74 -6.29
C ALA A 24 -2.64 36.70 -5.83
N TYR A 25 -2.20 35.66 -5.12
CA TYR A 25 -3.08 34.60 -4.59
C TYR A 25 -3.35 34.74 -3.09
N ALA A 26 -2.87 35.82 -2.46
CA ALA A 26 -3.19 36.08 -1.07
C ALA A 26 -4.68 36.44 -0.99
N GLU A 27 -5.49 35.47 -0.55
CA GLU A 27 -6.89 35.70 -0.24
C GLU A 27 -6.98 36.82 0.80
N ARG A 28 -7.51 37.98 0.40
CA ARG A 28 -7.81 39.06 1.35
C ARG A 28 -8.95 38.56 2.23
N VAL A 29 -8.62 38.12 3.44
CA VAL A 29 -9.62 37.78 4.46
C VAL A 29 -10.37 39.07 4.80
N SER A 30 -11.51 39.27 4.13
CA SER A 30 -12.46 40.31 4.48
C SER A 30 -13.14 39.87 5.77
N CYS A 31 -12.70 40.46 6.87
CA CYS A 31 -13.28 40.27 8.19
C CYS A 31 -13.65 41.66 8.73
N GLY A 32 -14.82 41.79 9.35
CA GLY A 32 -15.38 43.08 9.77
C GLY A 32 -14.48 43.79 10.78
N THR A 33 -14.46 43.30 12.02
CA THR A 33 -13.57 43.81 13.08
C THR A 33 -12.35 42.91 13.30
N ALA A 34 -11.25 43.46 13.82
CA ALA A 34 -10.03 42.68 14.10
C ALA A 34 -10.29 41.51 15.07
N LYS A 35 -11.16 41.70 16.06
CA LYS A 35 -11.56 40.66 17.02
C LYS A 35 -12.31 39.52 16.33
N GLU A 36 -13.32 39.86 15.53
CA GLU A 36 -14.10 38.89 14.76
C GLU A 36 -13.23 38.11 13.76
N CYS A 37 -12.22 38.76 13.17
CA CYS A 37 -11.25 38.11 12.30
C CYS A 37 -10.45 37.02 13.02
N TYR A 38 -9.98 37.32 14.23
CA TYR A 38 -9.25 36.36 15.07
C TYR A 38 -10.14 35.19 15.46
N GLU A 39 -11.37 35.44 15.92
CA GLU A 39 -12.32 34.40 16.34
C GLU A 39 -12.70 33.47 15.18
N ASN A 40 -13.03 34.01 14.01
CA ASN A 40 -13.33 33.21 12.81
C ASN A 40 -12.11 32.39 12.37
N SER A 41 -10.92 32.97 12.41
CA SER A 41 -9.68 32.26 12.08
C SER A 41 -9.44 31.10 13.06
N MET A 42 -9.63 31.33 14.35
CA MET A 42 -9.51 30.28 15.38
C MET A 42 -10.56 29.19 15.21
N ALA A 43 -11.81 29.51 14.86
CA ALA A 43 -12.85 28.53 14.58
C ALA A 43 -12.52 27.67 13.35
N LYS A 44 -11.97 28.28 12.28
CA LYS A 44 -11.49 27.54 11.11
C LYS A 44 -10.33 26.59 11.47
N LEU A 45 -9.41 27.06 12.31
CA LEU A 45 -8.28 26.24 12.78
C LEU A 45 -8.76 25.05 13.63
N GLN A 46 -9.72 25.27 14.54
CA GLN A 46 -10.28 24.18 15.34
C GLN A 46 -10.99 23.15 14.46
N LYS A 47 -11.82 23.60 13.53
CA LYS A 47 -12.49 22.70 12.58
C LYS A 47 -11.48 21.91 11.75
N ALA A 48 -10.39 22.54 11.32
CA ALA A 48 -9.33 21.87 10.59
C ALA A 48 -8.63 20.80 11.47
N LEU A 49 -8.40 21.10 12.75
CA LEU A 49 -7.85 20.15 13.71
C LEU A 49 -8.78 18.93 13.89
N ASP A 50 -10.07 19.17 14.10
CA ASP A 50 -11.07 18.10 14.26
C ASP A 50 -11.12 17.18 13.04
N ILE A 51 -11.00 17.74 11.82
CA ILE A 51 -10.93 16.97 10.58
C ILE A 51 -9.66 16.10 10.54
N VAL A 52 -8.50 16.65 10.91
CA VAL A 52 -7.24 15.91 10.93
C VAL A 52 -7.28 14.77 11.95
N GLU A 53 -7.86 15.02 13.12
CA GLU A 53 -8.03 13.99 14.15
C GLU A 53 -9.00 12.88 13.68
N ALA A 54 -10.13 13.24 13.07
CA ALA A 54 -11.06 12.27 12.50
C ALA A 54 -10.40 11.42 11.39
N GLN A 55 -9.63 12.06 10.52
CA GLN A 55 -8.86 11.37 9.48
C GLN A 55 -7.80 10.43 10.09
N ARG A 56 -7.13 10.85 11.16
CA ARG A 56 -6.15 10.01 11.86
C ARG A 56 -6.80 8.74 12.40
N VAL A 57 -7.95 8.85 13.05
CA VAL A 57 -8.69 7.69 13.58
C VAL A 57 -9.10 6.73 12.46
N GLU A 58 -9.59 7.24 11.33
CA GLU A 58 -9.95 6.38 10.19
C GLU A 58 -8.71 5.75 9.54
N ASN A 59 -7.60 6.48 9.44
CA ASN A 59 -6.33 5.93 8.94
C ASN A 59 -5.83 4.78 9.83
N GLU A 60 -5.90 4.93 11.15
CA GLU A 60 -5.56 3.86 12.09
C GLU A 60 -6.51 2.66 11.94
N ARG A 61 -7.81 2.89 11.70
CA ARG A 61 -8.79 1.83 11.42
C ARG A 61 -8.45 1.08 10.13
N LEU A 62 -8.11 1.81 9.07
CA LEU A 62 -7.71 1.24 7.78
C LEU A 62 -6.41 0.44 7.91
N GLN A 63 -5.44 0.93 8.68
CA GLN A 63 -4.21 0.19 8.98
C GLN A 63 -4.49 -1.11 9.73
N LYS A 64 -5.40 -1.11 10.71
CA LYS A 64 -5.80 -2.36 11.39
C LYS A 64 -6.46 -3.35 10.42
N LYS A 65 -7.31 -2.88 9.52
CA LYS A 65 -7.92 -3.73 8.48
C LYS A 65 -6.88 -4.27 7.50
N ALA A 66 -5.91 -3.45 7.11
CA ALA A 66 -4.80 -3.87 6.25
C ALA A 66 -3.96 -4.95 6.94
N ALA A 67 -3.57 -4.75 8.21
CA ALA A 67 -2.83 -5.74 8.99
C ALA A 67 -3.61 -7.06 9.16
N GLU A 68 -4.93 -7.00 9.34
CA GLU A 68 -5.76 -8.19 9.39
C GLU A 68 -5.85 -8.89 8.03
N MET A 69 -5.96 -8.12 6.95
CA MET A 69 -5.95 -8.66 5.59
C MET A 69 -4.61 -9.34 5.27
N GLU A 70 -3.48 -8.74 5.68
CA GLU A 70 -2.15 -9.33 5.53
C GLU A 70 -2.06 -10.67 6.26
N LYS A 71 -2.58 -10.78 7.48
CA LYS A 71 -2.65 -12.08 8.19
C LYS A 71 -3.46 -13.11 7.40
N ARG A 72 -4.60 -12.71 6.84
CA ARG A 72 -5.42 -13.61 6.01
C ARG A 72 -4.67 -14.06 4.76
N ILE A 73 -3.94 -13.15 4.10
CA ILE A 73 -3.11 -13.46 2.94
C ILE A 73 -2.06 -14.52 3.30
N VAL A 74 -1.33 -14.33 4.40
CA VAL A 74 -0.30 -15.29 4.87
C VAL A 74 -0.89 -16.68 5.12
N VAL A 75 -2.07 -16.78 5.72
CA VAL A 75 -2.76 -18.07 5.92
C VAL A 75 -3.12 -18.71 4.58
N LEU A 76 -3.61 -17.92 3.62
CA LEU A 76 -3.94 -18.42 2.28
C LEU A 76 -2.69 -18.91 1.54
N GLU A 77 -1.59 -18.18 1.61
CA GLU A 77 -0.30 -18.60 1.03
C GLU A 77 0.21 -19.90 1.65
N THR A 78 0.09 -20.04 2.98
CA THR A 78 0.51 -21.26 3.69
C THR A 78 -0.32 -22.46 3.25
N ARG A 79 -1.64 -22.29 3.10
CA ARG A 79 -2.53 -23.34 2.61
C ARG A 79 -2.22 -23.72 1.16
N ALA A 80 -1.92 -22.74 0.31
CA ALA A 80 -1.52 -22.96 -1.08
C ALA A 80 -0.20 -23.74 -1.19
N LYS A 81 0.74 -23.50 -0.26
CA LYS A 81 2.05 -24.18 -0.19
C LYS A 81 2.04 -25.46 0.65
N ARG A 82 0.88 -26.06 0.93
CA ARG A 82 0.79 -27.31 1.71
C ARG A 82 1.52 -28.46 1.03
N TYR A 83 1.35 -28.60 -0.29
CA TYR A 83 2.00 -29.64 -1.08
C TYR A 83 3.07 -29.03 -1.97
N ILE A 84 4.32 -29.42 -1.78
CA ILE A 84 5.47 -28.97 -2.58
C ILE A 84 5.93 -30.12 -3.46
N ASP A 85 5.99 -29.89 -4.77
CA ASP A 85 6.67 -30.80 -5.69
C ASP A 85 8.19 -30.65 -5.54
N ASN A 86 8.88 -31.74 -5.21
CA ASN A 86 10.32 -31.73 -5.00
C ASN A 86 11.11 -31.84 -6.32
N GLY A 87 10.45 -32.10 -7.45
CA GLY A 87 11.09 -32.22 -8.77
C GLY A 87 11.82 -33.56 -9.00
N ASP A 88 11.79 -34.47 -8.03
CA ASP A 88 12.38 -35.80 -8.08
C ASP A 88 11.33 -36.92 -8.21
N GLY A 89 10.06 -36.55 -8.43
CA GLY A 89 8.94 -37.48 -8.47
C GLY A 89 8.23 -37.66 -7.11
N THR A 90 8.63 -36.91 -6.09
CA THR A 90 7.95 -36.87 -4.78
C THR A 90 7.28 -35.52 -4.50
N VAL A 91 6.31 -35.53 -3.59
CA VAL A 91 5.60 -34.34 -3.10
C VAL A 91 5.68 -34.32 -1.57
N THR A 92 6.11 -33.20 -1.01
CA THR A 92 6.17 -32.96 0.44
C THR A 92 4.85 -32.35 0.92
N ASP A 93 4.19 -32.95 1.92
CA ASP A 93 3.10 -32.31 2.67
C ASP A 93 3.66 -31.59 3.90
N ASN A 94 3.81 -30.26 3.80
CA ASN A 94 4.36 -29.42 4.87
C ASN A 94 3.53 -29.45 6.16
N SER A 95 2.26 -29.86 6.11
CA SER A 95 1.43 -29.93 7.32
C SER A 95 1.69 -31.18 8.16
N SER A 96 2.12 -32.28 7.52
CA SER A 96 2.40 -33.56 8.18
C SER A 96 3.89 -33.88 8.23
N GLY A 97 4.72 -33.18 7.43
CA GLY A 97 6.14 -33.49 7.25
C GLY A 97 6.39 -34.78 6.46
N LEU A 98 5.34 -35.37 5.88
CA LEU A 98 5.42 -36.61 5.11
C LEU A 98 5.76 -36.32 3.64
N ILE A 99 6.51 -37.22 3.03
CA ILE A 99 6.85 -37.20 1.61
C ILE A 99 6.13 -38.35 0.92
N TRP A 100 5.46 -38.05 -0.18
CA TRP A 100 4.65 -38.99 -0.95
C TRP A 100 5.15 -39.09 -2.39
N LEU A 101 4.93 -40.23 -3.03
CA LEU A 101 5.17 -40.37 -4.48
C LEU A 101 4.12 -39.57 -5.26
N LYS A 102 4.57 -38.81 -6.27
CA LYS A 102 3.69 -38.10 -7.19
C LYS A 102 2.88 -39.07 -8.06
N ASN A 103 3.46 -40.24 -8.34
CA ASN A 103 2.80 -41.35 -9.01
C ASN A 103 2.96 -42.61 -8.16
N ALA A 104 1.91 -42.99 -7.43
CA ALA A 104 1.89 -44.20 -6.61
C ALA A 104 1.63 -45.50 -7.41
N ASN A 105 1.45 -45.41 -8.72
CA ASN A 105 1.20 -46.56 -9.60
C ASN A 105 2.51 -47.20 -10.08
N CYS A 106 3.43 -47.53 -9.16
CA CYS A 106 4.72 -48.14 -9.51
C CYS A 106 4.58 -49.55 -10.10
N PHE A 107 3.46 -50.22 -9.82
CA PHE A 107 3.24 -51.63 -10.17
C PHE A 107 2.15 -51.84 -11.23
N GLY A 108 1.49 -50.79 -11.71
CA GLY A 108 0.36 -50.92 -12.63
C GLY A 108 -0.92 -51.40 -11.94
N VAL A 109 -1.93 -51.74 -12.75
CA VAL A 109 -3.18 -52.33 -12.24
C VAL A 109 -2.90 -53.78 -11.86
N GLU A 110 -2.90 -54.06 -10.56
CA GLU A 110 -2.74 -55.41 -10.02
C GLU A 110 -3.98 -55.86 -9.25
N THR A 111 -4.23 -57.16 -9.26
CA THR A 111 -5.31 -57.79 -8.49
C THR A 111 -4.84 -58.10 -7.08
N TRP A 112 -5.76 -58.09 -6.09
CA TRP A 112 -5.45 -58.42 -4.69
C TRP A 112 -4.70 -59.74 -4.51
N ASP A 113 -4.96 -60.74 -5.36
CA ASP A 113 -4.28 -62.05 -5.32
C ASP A 113 -2.77 -61.99 -5.54
N LYS A 114 -2.26 -60.92 -6.16
CA LYS A 114 -0.84 -60.71 -6.43
C LYS A 114 -0.15 -59.75 -5.43
N ALA A 115 -0.91 -59.17 -4.50
CA ALA A 115 -0.40 -58.19 -3.54
C ALA A 115 0.19 -58.80 -2.25
N ARG A 116 0.48 -60.11 -2.25
CA ARG A 116 0.98 -60.86 -1.09
C ARG A 116 2.49 -61.07 -1.15
#